data_AF-A0A8I3A807-F1
#
_entry.id   AF-A0A8I3A807-F1
#
_cell.length_a   1.000
_cell.length_b   1.000
_cell.length_c   1.000
_cell.angle_alpha   90.00
_cell.angle_beta   90.00
_cell.angle_gamma   90.00
#
_symmetry.space_group_name_H-M   'P 1'
#
loop_
_entity.id
_entity.type
_entity.pdbx_description
1 polymer ?
#
loop_
_entity_poly.entity_id
_entity_poly.type
_entity_poly.pdbx_seq_one_letter_code
_entity_poly.pdbx_strand_id
1 'polypeptide(L)'
;MSLSPPPTNETRAALKRRIATLEIENAGLVSHMVKKPVHSYVREGRAIHRLVSLADPVTDLIAEYDRRIMLVENESEVESLRSSEVEERTYRSYKKLVLWCPSVQELVKSTTQGYKMATACQDVSVSYV
;
A
#
# COMPACT_ATOMS: atom_id res chain seq x y z
N MET A 1 -19.51 -40.79 -51.80
CA MET A 1 -19.64 -40.13 -50.49
C MET A 1 -20.35 -41.09 -49.55
N SER A 2 -19.60 -41.81 -48.70
CA SER A 2 -20.21 -42.74 -47.74
C SER A 2 -20.74 -41.95 -46.54
N LEU A 3 -22.06 -41.92 -46.38
CA LEU A 3 -22.71 -41.43 -45.17
C LEU A 3 -22.33 -42.34 -44.01
N SER A 4 -21.68 -41.77 -42.99
CA SER A 4 -21.47 -42.43 -41.70
C SER A 4 -22.80 -43.00 -41.20
N PRO A 5 -22.84 -44.25 -40.71
CA PRO A 5 -24.04 -44.78 -40.09
C PRO A 5 -24.48 -43.86 -38.92
N PRO A 6 -25.79 -43.72 -38.69
CA PRO A 6 -26.29 -42.87 -37.62
C PRO A 6 -25.72 -43.36 -36.29
N PRO A 7 -25.31 -42.42 -35.40
CA PRO A 7 -24.73 -42.78 -34.11
C PRO A 7 -25.72 -43.65 -33.34
N THR A 8 -25.23 -44.75 -32.77
CA THR A 8 -26.06 -45.64 -31.96
C THR A 8 -26.58 -44.89 -30.73
N ASN A 9 -27.71 -45.33 -30.17
CA ASN A 9 -28.30 -44.70 -28.98
C ASN A 9 -27.30 -44.61 -27.81
N GLU A 10 -26.36 -45.56 -27.76
CA GLU A 10 -25.28 -45.63 -26.78
C GLU A 10 -24.25 -44.51 -27.00
N THR A 11 -23.83 -44.27 -28.25
CA THR A 11 -22.97 -43.13 -28.62
C THR A 11 -23.65 -41.81 -28.28
N ARG A 12 -24.96 -41.69 -28.53
CA ARG A 12 -25.74 -40.50 -28.23
C ARG A 12 -25.83 -40.24 -26.72
N ALA A 13 -25.99 -41.30 -25.91
CA ALA A 13 -26.01 -41.20 -24.45
C ALA A 13 -24.62 -40.84 -23.87
N ALA A 14 -23.54 -41.37 -24.45
CA ALA A 14 -22.18 -41.01 -24.07
C ALA A 14 -21.88 -39.53 -24.37
N LEU A 15 -22.28 -39.04 -25.55
CA LEU A 15 -22.13 -37.63 -25.93
C LEU A 15 -22.91 -36.70 -25.01
N LYS A 16 -24.16 -37.03 -24.65
CA LYS A 16 -24.97 -36.24 -23.70
C LYS A 16 -24.30 -36.12 -22.33
N ARG A 17 -23.74 -37.22 -21.81
CA ARG A 17 -22.99 -37.21 -20.54
C ARG A 17 -21.76 -36.31 -20.65
N ARG A 18 -21.01 -36.41 -21.76
CA ARG A 18 -19.81 -35.58 -21.97
C ARG A 18 -20.14 -34.09 -22.07
N ILE A 19 -21.24 -33.73 -22.74
CA ILE A 19 -21.71 -32.34 -22.82
C ILE A 19 -22.04 -31.82 -21.42
N ALA A 20 -22.82 -32.56 -20.63
CA ALA A 20 -23.17 -32.16 -19.28
C ALA A 20 -21.93 -31.95 -18.37
N THR A 21 -20.92 -32.82 -18.48
CA THR A 21 -19.65 -32.64 -17.76
C THR A 21 -18.93 -31.36 -18.18
N LEU A 22 -18.84 -31.09 -19.48
CA LEU A 22 -18.17 -29.90 -20.01
C LEU A 22 -18.91 -28.61 -19.64
N GLU A 23 -20.24 -28.62 -19.57
CA GLU A 23 -21.04 -27.48 -19.12
C GLU A 23 -20.78 -27.15 -17.63
N ILE A 24 -20.63 -28.16 -16.78
CA ILE A 24 -20.27 -27.99 -15.36
C ILE A 24 -18.87 -27.41 -15.23
N GLU A 25 -17.89 -27.95 -15.96
CA GLU A 25 -16.52 -27.44 -15.98
C GLU A 25 -16.47 -25.99 -16.48
N ASN A 26 -17.18 -25.67 -17.58
CA ASN A 26 -17.27 -24.32 -18.11
C ASN A 26 -17.93 -23.36 -17.10
N ALA A 27 -19.00 -23.76 -16.41
CA ALA A 27 -19.62 -22.94 -15.38
C ALA A 27 -18.64 -22.64 -14.23
N GLY A 28 -17.83 -23.63 -13.83
CA GLY A 28 -16.74 -23.45 -12.87
C GLY A 28 -15.68 -22.46 -13.36
N LEU A 29 -15.17 -22.65 -14.59
CA LEU A 29 -14.15 -21.78 -15.18
C LEU A 29 -14.63 -20.34 -15.33
N VAL A 30 -15.88 -20.12 -15.79
CA VAL A 30 -16.48 -18.79 -15.88
C VAL A 30 -16.57 -18.14 -14.50
N SER A 31 -16.99 -18.89 -13.47
CA SER A 31 -17.01 -18.39 -12.08
C SER A 31 -15.63 -17.98 -11.58
N HIS A 32 -14.57 -18.71 -11.95
CA HIS A 32 -13.19 -18.36 -11.60
C HIS A 32 -12.64 -17.16 -12.38
N MET A 33 -13.07 -16.97 -13.63
CA MET A 33 -12.65 -15.82 -14.44
C MET A 33 -13.28 -14.49 -13.99
N VAL A 34 -14.53 -14.52 -13.52
CA VAL A 34 -15.21 -13.34 -12.96
C VAL A 34 -14.54 -12.85 -11.66
N LYS A 35 -13.78 -13.72 -10.97
CA LYS A 35 -13.07 -13.38 -9.73
C LYS A 35 -11.70 -12.72 -9.91
N LYS A 36 -11.24 -12.41 -11.14
CA LYS A 36 -10.04 -11.56 -11.28
C LYS A 36 -10.41 -10.16 -10.81
N PRO A 37 -9.77 -9.62 -9.74
CA PRO A 37 -10.02 -8.26 -9.35
C PRO A 37 -9.44 -7.37 -10.46
N VAL A 38 -10.33 -6.81 -11.27
CA VAL A 38 -10.05 -5.82 -12.35
C VAL A 38 -9.28 -4.59 -11.81
N HIS A 39 -9.02 -4.53 -10.50
CA HIS A 39 -8.48 -3.40 -9.77
C HIS A 39 -7.04 -3.56 -9.25
N SER A 40 -6.35 -4.69 -9.43
CA SER A 40 -4.98 -4.84 -8.89
C SER A 40 -3.98 -3.94 -9.62
N TYR A 41 -3.81 -4.11 -10.93
CA TYR A 41 -2.79 -3.36 -11.70
C TYR A 41 -2.98 -1.84 -11.72
N VAL A 42 -4.23 -1.38 -11.77
CA VAL A 42 -4.53 0.06 -11.77
C VAL A 42 -4.25 0.69 -10.41
N ARG A 43 -4.49 -0.03 -9.30
CA ARG A 43 -4.17 0.46 -7.95
C ARG A 43 -2.67 0.43 -7.70
N GLU A 44 -1.99 -0.65 -8.12
CA GLU A 44 -0.55 -0.80 -8.03
C GLU A 44 0.16 0.29 -8.84
N GLY A 45 -0.27 0.54 -10.09
CA GLY A 45 0.26 1.61 -10.93
C GLY A 45 0.08 3.00 -10.31
N ARG A 46 -1.07 3.28 -9.68
CA ARG A 46 -1.27 4.54 -8.93
C ARG A 46 -0.37 4.64 -7.71
N ALA A 47 -0.11 3.54 -6.99
CA ALA A 47 0.78 3.54 -5.84
C ALA A 47 2.23 3.83 -6.27
N ILE A 48 2.70 3.16 -7.33
CA ILE A 48 4.03 3.40 -7.91
C ILE A 48 4.15 4.85 -8.38
N HIS A 49 3.17 5.35 -9.13
CA HIS A 49 3.18 6.74 -9.61
C HIS A 49 3.27 7.75 -8.46
N ARG A 50 2.50 7.55 -7.38
CA ARG A 50 2.57 8.40 -6.18
C ARG A 50 3.97 8.38 -5.55
N LEU A 51 4.60 7.22 -5.42
CA LEU A 51 5.96 7.10 -4.87
C LEU A 51 7.00 7.79 -5.76
N VAL A 52 6.95 7.56 -7.08
CA VAL A 52 7.88 8.17 -8.05
C VAL A 52 7.67 9.68 -8.17
N SER A 53 6.47 10.19 -7.87
CA SER A 53 6.18 11.62 -7.87
C SER A 53 6.71 12.38 -6.65
N LEU A 54 7.29 11.68 -5.66
CA LEU A 54 7.96 12.33 -4.54
C LEU A 54 9.28 12.92 -5.05
N ALA A 55 9.49 14.21 -4.78
CA ALA A 55 10.68 14.92 -5.23
C ALA A 55 11.95 14.48 -4.49
N ASP A 56 11.79 14.00 -3.25
CA ASP A 56 12.87 13.66 -2.33
C ASP A 56 12.69 12.23 -1.80
N PRO A 57 13.79 11.54 -1.42
CA PRO A 57 13.74 10.24 -0.76
C PRO A 57 12.85 10.23 0.49
N VAL A 58 12.13 9.13 0.73
CA VAL A 58 11.22 9.00 1.89
C VAL A 58 11.94 9.23 3.22
N THR A 59 13.21 8.83 3.32
CA THR A 59 14.06 9.08 4.50
C THR A 59 14.20 10.56 4.80
N ASP A 60 14.40 11.38 3.77
CA ASP A 60 14.65 12.81 3.88
C ASP A 60 13.34 13.54 4.22
N LEU A 61 12.21 13.03 3.68
CA LEU A 61 10.86 13.49 4.04
C LEU A 61 10.56 13.30 5.53
N ILE A 62 10.92 12.13 6.08
CA ILE A 62 10.73 11.81 7.50
C ILE A 62 11.69 12.63 8.37
N ALA A 63 12.96 12.73 7.98
CA ALA A 63 13.95 13.51 8.71
C ALA A 63 13.57 15.00 8.81
N GLU A 64 13.03 15.59 7.74
CA GLU A 64 12.54 16.97 7.76
C GLU A 64 11.30 17.13 8.66
N TYR A 65 10.42 16.13 8.72
CA TYR A 65 9.31 16.12 9.67
C TYR A 65 9.82 16.09 11.11
N ASP A 66 10.73 15.17 11.44
CA ASP A 66 11.30 15.03 12.78
C ASP A 66 12.02 16.31 13.21
N ARG A 67 12.80 16.93 12.31
CA ARG A 67 13.44 18.23 12.53
C ARG A 67 12.42 19.31 12.93
N ARG A 68 11.28 19.38 12.23
CA ARG A 68 10.23 20.37 12.53
C ARG A 68 9.54 20.09 13.87
N ILE A 69 9.35 18.83 14.26
CA ILE A 69 8.80 18.48 15.58
C ILE A 69 9.79 18.91 16.68
N MET A 70 11.08 18.61 16.52
CA MET A 70 12.11 19.00 17.48
C MET A 70 12.24 20.53 17.63
N LEU A 71 12.08 21.27 16.53
CA LEU A 71 12.09 22.75 16.55
C LEU A 71 10.86 23.34 17.25
N VAL A 72 9.69 22.70 17.12
CA VAL A 72 8.47 23.13 17.82
C VAL A 72 8.55 22.84 19.31
N GLU A 73 9.18 21.72 19.72
CA GLU A 73 9.35 21.37 21.13
C GLU A 73 10.38 22.26 21.85
N ASN A 74 11.37 22.78 21.12
CA ASN A 74 12.41 23.67 21.65
C ASN A 74 12.10 25.14 21.34
N GLU A 75 11.01 25.68 21.91
CA GLU A 75 10.50 27.05 21.66
C GLU A 75 11.53 28.20 21.84
N SER A 76 12.72 27.92 22.38
CA SER A 76 13.81 28.89 22.58
C SER A 76 14.65 29.22 21.32
N GLU A 77 14.54 28.48 20.21
CA GLU A 77 15.31 28.73 18.97
C GLU A 77 14.45 29.25 17.80
N VAL A 78 13.17 29.57 18.07
CA VAL A 78 12.12 29.80 17.07
C VAL A 78 12.35 31.04 16.20
N GLU A 79 13.25 31.95 16.57
CA GLU A 79 13.39 33.23 15.89
C GLU A 79 14.42 33.27 14.75
N SER A 80 15.25 32.24 14.54
CA SER A 80 16.42 32.37 13.63
C SER A 80 16.48 31.48 12.38
N LEU A 81 15.61 30.49 12.20
CA LEU A 81 15.72 29.58 11.04
C LEU A 81 14.50 29.68 10.14
N ARG A 82 14.48 30.71 9.29
CA ARG A 82 13.61 30.70 8.10
C ARG A 82 13.92 29.44 7.31
N SER A 83 12.95 28.52 7.20
CA SER A 83 13.15 27.30 6.44
C SER A 83 13.56 27.62 5.02
N SER A 84 14.60 26.94 4.54
CA SER A 84 15.03 27.06 3.14
C SER A 84 13.90 26.65 2.19
N GLU A 85 13.90 27.16 0.96
CA GLU A 85 12.97 26.71 -0.08
C GLU A 85 13.05 25.20 -0.33
N VAL A 86 14.23 24.61 -0.13
CA VAL A 86 14.44 23.16 -0.23
C VAL A 86 13.72 22.44 0.90
N GLU A 87 13.92 22.86 2.15
CA GLU A 87 13.26 22.29 3.33
C GLU A 87 11.73 22.38 3.25
N GLU A 88 11.21 23.50 2.73
CA GLU A 88 9.77 23.68 2.54
C GLU A 88 9.22 22.82 1.40
N ARG A 89 9.98 22.60 0.33
CA ARG A 89 9.64 21.65 -0.72
C ARG A 89 9.60 20.22 -0.17
N THR A 90 10.62 19.82 0.58
CA THR A 90 10.73 18.49 1.20
C THR A 90 9.57 18.26 2.17
N TYR A 91 9.23 19.23 3.01
CA TYR A 91 8.08 19.10 3.89
C TYR A 91 6.73 19.02 3.16
N ARG A 92 6.57 19.72 2.03
CA ARG A 92 5.37 19.58 1.18
C ARG A 92 5.29 18.18 0.56
N SER A 93 6.42 17.61 0.14
CA SER A 93 6.49 16.23 -0.34
C SER A 93 6.14 15.23 0.77
N TYR A 94 6.58 15.46 2.01
CA TYR A 94 6.17 14.68 3.18
C TYR A 94 4.64 14.71 3.40
N LYS A 95 4.03 15.91 3.33
CA LYS A 95 2.56 16.03 3.44
C LYS A 95 1.82 15.24 2.36
N LYS A 96 2.34 15.20 1.13
CA LYS A 96 1.79 14.36 0.06
C LYS A 96 1.94 12.87 0.34
N LEU A 97 3.09 12.44 0.85
CA LEU A 97 3.34 11.05 1.24
C LEU A 97 2.30 10.57 2.28
N VAL A 98 2.10 11.34 3.35
CA VAL A 98 1.12 11.01 4.40
C VAL A 98 -0.32 11.02 3.88
N LEU A 99 -0.67 11.98 3.00
CA LEU A 99 -1.98 12.02 2.36
C LEU A 99 -2.25 10.76 1.52
N TRP A 100 -1.23 10.26 0.83
CA TRP A 100 -1.35 9.08 -0.04
C TRP A 100 -1.22 7.75 0.70
N CYS A 101 -0.50 7.75 1.82
CA CYS A 101 -0.18 6.57 2.61
C CYS A 101 -0.31 6.90 4.12
N PRO A 102 -1.54 6.90 4.67
CA PRO A 102 -1.78 7.26 6.08
C PRO A 102 -1.05 6.36 7.08
N SER A 103 -0.75 5.11 6.70
CA SER A 103 0.03 4.19 7.53
C SER A 103 1.45 4.68 7.82
N VAL A 104 2.04 5.51 6.95
CA VAL A 104 3.35 6.14 7.22
C VAL A 104 3.22 7.11 8.40
N GLN A 105 2.13 7.87 8.48
CA GLN A 105 1.93 8.80 9.59
C GLN A 105 1.78 8.07 10.92
N GLU A 106 1.04 6.96 10.94
CA GLU A 106 0.87 6.15 12.14
C GLU A 106 2.17 5.46 12.56
N LEU A 107 2.97 5.01 11.58
CA LEU A 107 4.30 4.45 11.85
C LEU A 107 5.22 5.50 12.48
N VAL A 108 5.31 6.68 11.87
CA VAL A 108 6.16 7.78 12.36
C VAL A 108 5.74 8.21 13.76
N LYS A 109 4.45 8.45 14.01
CA LYS A 109 3.93 8.78 15.35
C LYS A 109 4.25 7.72 16.39
N SER A 110 4.10 6.44 16.03
CA SER A 110 4.40 5.32 16.94
C SER A 110 5.89 5.27 17.30
N THR A 111 6.77 5.53 16.33
CA THR A 111 8.21 5.64 16.57
C THR A 111 8.54 6.83 17.47
N THR A 112 7.95 8.00 17.22
CA THR A 112 8.12 9.19 18.08
C THR A 112 7.61 8.93 19.50
N GLN A 113 6.46 8.27 19.66
CA GLN A 113 5.91 7.93 20.97
C GLN A 113 6.79 6.91 21.71
N GLY A 114 7.29 5.89 21.02
CA GLY A 114 8.25 4.92 21.58
C GLY A 114 9.55 5.59 22.04
N TYR A 115 10.06 6.54 21.26
CA TYR A 115 11.24 7.33 21.63
C TYR A 115 10.99 8.19 22.88
N LYS A 116 9.86 8.91 22.95
CA LYS A 116 9.47 9.71 24.12
C LYS A 116 9.31 8.87 25.39
N MET A 117 8.79 7.64 25.27
CA MET A 117 8.69 6.74 26.42
C MET A 117 10.07 6.23 26.87
N ALA A 118 10.97 5.92 25.94
CA ALA A 118 12.32 5.49 26.26
C ALA A 118 13.12 6.58 26.99
N THR A 119 13.03 7.83 26.52
CA THR A 119 13.70 8.97 27.18
C THR A 119 13.11 9.26 28.55
N ALA A 120 11.78 9.20 28.72
CA ALA A 120 11.15 9.38 30.03
C ALA A 120 11.57 8.30 31.06
N CYS A 121 11.77 7.05 30.62
CA CYS A 121 12.29 5.99 31.49
C CYS A 121 13.76 6.22 31.91
N GLN A 122 14.58 6.82 31.04
CA GLN A 122 15.94 7.23 31.38
C GLN A 122 15.96 8.39 32.38
N ASP A 123 15.09 9.39 32.23
CA ASP A 123 15.05 10.53 33.15
C ASP A 123 14.59 10.14 34.57
N VAL A 124 13.65 9.19 34.68
CA VAL A 124 13.18 8.65 35.97
C VAL A 124 14.25 7.81 36.67
N SER A 125 15.18 7.20 35.92
CA SER A 125 16.29 6.43 36.51
C SER A 125 17.49 7.29 36.93
N VAL A 126 17.58 8.54 36.47
CA VAL A 126 18.62 9.50 36.88
C VAL A 126 18.17 10.39 38.06
N SER A 127 16.87 10.47 38.35
CA SER A 127 16.33 11.30 39.45
C SER A 127 16.24 10.60 40.81
N TYR A 128 16.77 9.38 40.94
CA TYR A 128 16.99 8.67 42.21
C TYR A 128 18.50 8.50 42.48
N VAL A 129 19.22 9.62 42.67
CA VAL A 129 20.54 9.65 43.34
C VAL A 129 20.60 10.89 44.22
#